data_AF-A0A9X3NNE4-F1
#
_entry.id   AF-A0A9X3NNE4-F1
#
_cell.length_a   1.000
_cell.length_b   1.000
_cell.length_c   1.000
_cell.angle_alpha   90.00
_cell.angle_beta   90.00
_cell.angle_gamma   90.00
#
_symmetry.space_group_name_H-M   'P 1'
#
loop_
_entity.id
_entity.type
_entity.pdbx_description
1 polymer ?
#
loop_
_entity_poly.entity_id
_entity_poly.type
_entity_poly.pdbx_seq_one_letter_code
_entity_poly.pdbx_strand_id
1 'polypeptide(L)'
;MDQTTAPHPPRPLDPRTALAGLAALLLGDRCAACARPGPRLCRPCAAAVGARAHRCRRRAGCPPVWAAGCHRGLDRALLLEFKERGARGLAAPLGARLAAAVA
;
A
#
# COMPACT_ATOMS: atom_id res chain seq x y z
N MET A 1 -2.56 -23.09 35.41
CA MET A 1 -1.72 -22.14 34.65
C MET A 1 -2.66 -21.18 33.95
N ASP A 2 -3.22 -20.22 34.69
CA ASP A 2 -4.19 -19.25 34.17
C ASP A 2 -3.46 -17.94 33.84
N GLN A 3 -3.36 -17.64 32.55
CA GLN A 3 -2.91 -16.33 32.05
C GLN A 3 -4.14 -15.50 31.70
N THR A 4 -4.82 -14.97 32.71
CA THR A 4 -5.78 -13.86 32.53
C THR A 4 -4.97 -12.63 32.11
N THR A 5 -4.82 -12.43 30.80
CA THR A 5 -4.23 -11.21 30.25
C THR A 5 -5.13 -10.03 30.62
N ALA A 6 -4.67 -9.19 31.55
CA ALA A 6 -5.33 -7.93 31.86
C ALA A 6 -5.42 -7.06 30.59
N PRO A 7 -6.54 -6.39 30.33
CA PRO A 7 -6.69 -5.54 29.16
C PRO A 7 -5.66 -4.40 29.17
N HIS A 8 -4.96 -4.20 28.05
CA HIS A 8 -4.01 -3.10 27.90
C HIS A 8 -4.78 -1.76 27.95
N PRO A 9 -4.37 -0.79 28.79
CA PRO A 9 -5.06 0.49 28.86
C PRO A 9 -5.04 1.17 27.49
N PRO A 10 -6.16 1.81 27.09
CA PRO A 10 -6.21 2.51 25.80
C PRO A 10 -5.16 3.62 25.79
N ARG A 11 -4.39 3.70 24.70
CA ARG A 11 -3.46 4.81 24.52
C ARG A 11 -4.23 6.12 24.38
N PRO A 12 -3.75 7.22 24.98
CA PRO A 12 -4.36 8.52 24.78
C PRO A 12 -4.36 8.88 23.29
N LEU A 13 -5.51 9.38 22.82
CA LEU A 13 -5.69 9.78 21.43
C LEU A 13 -4.88 11.05 21.16
N ASP A 14 -3.96 10.98 20.19
CA ASP A 14 -3.31 12.17 19.65
C ASP A 14 -4.34 12.99 18.84
N PRO A 15 -4.57 14.28 19.17
CA PRO A 15 -5.57 15.11 18.51
C PRO A 15 -5.35 15.23 17.00
N ARG A 16 -4.09 15.18 16.52
CA ARG A 16 -3.81 15.20 15.08
C ARG A 16 -4.29 13.93 14.39
N THR A 17 -4.05 12.79 15.02
CA THR A 17 -4.49 11.48 14.52
C THR A 17 -6.02 11.37 14.55
N ALA A 18 -6.66 11.86 15.61
CA ALA A 18 -8.11 11.92 15.71
C ALA A 18 -8.74 12.80 14.61
N LEU A 19 -8.19 13.99 14.38
CA LEU A 19 -8.66 14.90 13.32
C LEU A 19 -8.47 14.28 11.92
N ALA A 20 -7.35 13.60 11.67
CA ALA A 20 -7.11 12.90 10.41
C ALA A 20 -8.11 11.76 10.17
N GLY A 21 -8.47 11.01 11.22
CA GLY A 21 -9.50 9.97 11.17
C GLY A 21 -10.89 10.53 10.89
N LEU A 22 -11.29 11.61 11.58
CA LEU A 22 -12.56 12.31 11.33
C LEU A 22 -12.62 12.90 9.91
N ALA A 23 -11.53 13.49 9.44
CA ALA A 23 -11.42 13.96 8.07
C ALA A 23 -11.55 12.81 7.07
N ALA A 24 -10.96 11.64 7.33
CA ALA A 24 -11.10 10.47 6.47
C ALA A 24 -12.54 9.91 6.43
N LEU A 25 -13.30 10.04 7.53
CA LEU A 25 -14.72 9.70 7.56
C LEU A 25 -15.56 10.68 6.73
N LEU A 26 -15.29 11.99 6.84
CA LEU A 26 -16.07 13.04 6.18
C LEU A 26 -15.70 13.23 4.70
N LEU A 27 -14.41 13.25 4.37
CA LEU A 27 -13.88 13.49 3.02
C LEU A 27 -13.64 12.19 2.23
N GLY A 28 -13.88 11.04 2.86
CA GLY A 28 -13.35 9.78 2.38
C GLY A 28 -11.84 9.68 2.60
N ASP A 29 -11.28 8.55 2.22
CA ASP A 29 -9.85 8.33 2.42
C ASP A 29 -8.96 9.22 1.54
N ARG A 30 -7.64 9.06 1.68
CA ARG A 30 -6.70 9.63 0.71
C ARG A 30 -6.16 8.53 -0.18
N CYS A 31 -5.94 8.85 -1.45
CA CYS A 31 -5.25 7.95 -2.36
C CYS A 31 -3.83 7.68 -1.84
N ALA A 32 -3.50 6.41 -1.62
CA ALA A 32 -2.22 5.95 -1.09
C ALA A 32 -1.01 6.30 -1.99
N ALA A 33 -1.25 6.67 -3.25
CA ALA A 33 -0.20 7.05 -4.20
C ALA A 33 0.00 8.58 -4.29
N CYS A 34 -1.08 9.35 -4.48
CA CYS A 34 -1.02 10.79 -4.76
C CYS A 34 -1.59 11.69 -3.65
N ALA A 35 -2.04 11.11 -2.53
CA ALA A 35 -2.60 11.78 -1.36
C ALA A 35 -3.86 12.64 -1.58
N ARG A 36 -4.40 12.72 -2.80
CA ARG A 36 -5.68 13.40 -3.07
C ARG A 36 -6.84 12.71 -2.34
N PRO A 37 -7.83 13.47 -1.83
CA PRO A 37 -9.04 12.91 -1.22
C PRO A 37 -9.80 11.97 -2.18
N GLY A 38 -10.44 10.94 -1.63
CA GLY A 38 -11.25 9.96 -2.36
C GLY A 38 -10.87 8.50 -2.05
N PRO A 39 -11.02 7.57 -3.00
CA PRO A 39 -10.73 6.16 -2.75
C PRO A 39 -9.24 5.94 -2.42
N ARG A 40 -8.97 4.89 -1.63
CA ARG A 40 -7.61 4.45 -1.25
C ARG A 40 -6.65 4.28 -2.44
N LEU A 41 -7.17 3.98 -3.62
CA LEU A 41 -6.44 4.08 -4.89
C LEU A 41 -7.37 4.70 -5.95
N CYS A 42 -7.08 5.94 -6.35
CA CYS A 42 -7.88 6.61 -7.38
C CYS A 42 -7.62 6.04 -8.78
N ARG A 43 -8.62 6.12 -9.68
CA ARG A 43 -8.53 5.59 -11.05
C ARG A 43 -7.29 6.05 -11.82
N PRO A 44 -6.87 7.34 -11.78
CA PRO A 44 -5.65 7.78 -12.46
C PRO A 44 -4.38 7.11 -11.91
N CYS A 45 -4.27 6.97 -10.59
CA CYS A 45 -3.14 6.27 -9.99
C CYS A 45 -3.19 4.77 -10.28
N ALA A 46 -4.37 4.14 -10.25
CA ALA A 46 -4.53 2.74 -10.65
C ALA A 46 -4.07 2.51 -12.10
N ALA A 47 -4.43 3.40 -13.03
CA ALA A 47 -4.01 3.32 -14.42
C ALA A 47 -2.50 3.59 -14.60
N ALA A 48 -1.96 4.63 -13.95
CA ALA A 48 -0.54 4.96 -14.01
C ALA A 48 0.34 3.82 -13.45
N VAL A 49 -0.17 3.15 -12.43
CA VAL A 49 0.49 2.08 -11.68
C VAL A 49 0.08 0.68 -12.15
N GLY A 50 -0.75 0.58 -13.20
CA GLY A 50 -1.23 -0.68 -13.76
C GLY A 50 -0.11 -1.68 -14.08
N ALA A 51 -0.46 -2.93 -14.38
CA ALA A 51 0.50 -4.03 -14.55
C ALA A 51 1.65 -3.68 -15.53
N ARG A 52 2.78 -3.26 -14.95
CA ARG A 52 4.05 -2.96 -15.63
C ARG A 52 5.09 -3.97 -15.19
N ALA A 53 4.74 -5.25 -15.29
CA ALA A 53 5.71 -6.30 -15.20
C ALA A 53 6.76 -6.05 -16.29
N HIS A 54 8.02 -5.95 -15.89
CA HIS A 54 9.11 -5.77 -16.83
C HIS A 54 10.29 -6.64 -16.40
N ARG A 55 11.02 -7.11 -17.41
CA ARG A 55 12.23 -7.87 -17.18
C ARG A 55 13.32 -6.94 -16.65
N CYS A 56 13.94 -7.33 -15.54
CA CYS A 56 15.07 -6.60 -14.99
C CYS A 56 16.29 -6.74 -15.90
N ARG A 57 17.19 -5.74 -15.85
CA ARG A 57 18.51 -5.84 -16.47
C ARG A 57 19.21 -7.09 -15.95
N ARG A 58 19.70 -7.94 -16.88
CA ARG A 58 20.45 -9.15 -16.52
C ARG A 58 21.70 -8.78 -15.73
N ARG A 59 21.98 -9.59 -14.71
CA ARG A 59 23.23 -9.57 -13.94
C ARG A 59 23.92 -10.91 -14.12
N ALA A 60 25.23 -10.89 -14.37
CA ALA A 60 26.02 -12.11 -14.55
C ALA A 60 25.88 -13.02 -13.31
N GLY A 61 25.68 -14.32 -13.54
CA GLY A 61 25.46 -15.31 -12.47
C GLY A 61 24.05 -15.31 -11.85
N CYS A 62 23.13 -14.43 -12.28
CA CYS A 62 21.76 -14.42 -11.78
C CYS A 62 20.77 -14.98 -12.82
N PRO A 63 19.71 -15.71 -12.38
CA PRO A 63 18.62 -16.10 -13.25
C PRO A 63 17.86 -14.87 -13.80
N PRO A 64 17.02 -15.03 -14.83
CA PRO A 64 16.11 -13.97 -15.26
C PRO A 64 15.22 -13.51 -14.09
N VAL A 65 15.15 -12.20 -13.86
CA VAL A 65 14.31 -11.58 -12.83
C VAL A 65 13.31 -10.65 -13.47
N TRP A 66 12.11 -10.60 -12.91
CA TRP A 66 11.03 -9.70 -13.28
C TRP A 66 10.68 -8.79 -12.11
N ALA A 67 10.26 -7.57 -12.41
CA ALA A 67 9.75 -6.63 -11.43
C ALA A 67 8.32 -6.24 -11.79
N ALA A 68 7.40 -6.33 -10.82
CA ALA A 68 6.00 -5.91 -10.97
C ALA A 68 5.82 -4.38 -10.99
N GLY A 69 6.90 -3.62 -10.78
CA GLY A 69 6.94 -2.16 -10.74
C GLY A 69 8.37 -1.64 -10.56
N CYS A 70 8.56 -0.33 -10.68
CA CYS A 70 9.91 0.27 -10.65
C CYS A 70 10.41 0.62 -9.25
N HIS A 71 9.58 0.42 -8.22
CA HIS A 71 9.85 0.78 -6.81
C HIS A 71 10.29 2.24 -6.62
N ARG A 72 9.67 3.17 -7.37
CA ARG A 72 9.92 4.62 -7.29
C ARG A 72 8.60 5.39 -7.36
N GLY A 73 8.60 6.65 -6.91
CA GLY A 73 7.42 7.53 -6.99
C GLY A 73 6.15 6.87 -6.44
N LEU A 74 5.10 6.84 -7.27
CA LEU A 74 3.80 6.26 -6.92
C LEU A 74 3.88 4.76 -6.57
N ASP A 75 4.77 3.98 -7.21
CA ASP A 75 4.96 2.55 -6.89
C ASP A 75 5.48 2.35 -5.48
N ARG A 76 6.48 3.15 -5.10
CA ARG A 76 7.06 3.10 -3.76
C ARG A 76 6.05 3.54 -2.70
N ALA A 77 5.30 4.62 -2.96
CA ALA A 77 4.27 5.11 -2.05
C ALA A 77 3.21 4.03 -1.76
N LEU A 78 2.69 3.37 -2.81
CA LEU A 78 1.70 2.31 -2.65
C LEU A 78 2.21 1.10 -1.88
N LEU A 79 3.45 0.67 -2.15
CA LEU A 79 4.04 -0.45 -1.44
C LEU A 79 4.26 -0.14 0.04
N LEU A 80 4.68 1.09 0.37
CA LEU A 80 4.86 1.50 1.77
C LEU A 80 3.53 1.63 2.51
N GLU A 81 2.50 2.20 1.88
CA GLU A 81 1.16 2.26 2.46
C GLU A 81 0.59 0.84 2.71
N PHE A 82 0.80 -0.08 1.78
CA PHE A 82 0.37 -1.48 1.95
C PHE A 82 1.14 -2.21 3.05
N LYS A 83 2.48 -2.20 2.99
CA LYS A 83 3.33 -3.00 3.87
C LYS A 83 3.40 -2.45 5.30
N GLU A 84 3.59 -1.14 5.41
CA GLU A 84 4.00 -0.52 6.68
C GLU A 84 2.82 0.18 7.37
N ARG A 85 1.78 0.54 6.62
CA ARG A 85 0.63 1.31 7.15
C ARG A 85 -0.70 0.56 7.11
N GLY A 86 -0.65 -0.72 6.74
CA GLY A 86 -1.81 -1.61 6.82
C GLY A 86 -2.92 -1.26 5.83
N ALA A 87 -2.61 -0.62 4.69
CA ALA A 87 -3.58 -0.32 3.64
C ALA A 87 -4.02 -1.58 2.86
N ARG A 88 -4.65 -2.53 3.56
CA ARG A 88 -5.04 -3.87 3.05
C ARG A 88 -5.94 -3.83 1.82
N GLY A 89 -6.70 -2.74 1.62
CA GLY A 89 -7.49 -2.51 0.42
C GLY A 89 -6.66 -2.46 -0.88
N LEU A 90 -5.33 -2.33 -0.78
CA LEU A 90 -4.40 -2.41 -1.92
C LEU A 90 -4.01 -3.85 -2.29
N ALA A 91 -4.44 -4.87 -1.54
CA ALA A 91 -4.05 -6.26 -1.79
C ALA A 91 -4.46 -6.74 -3.19
N ALA A 92 -5.70 -6.50 -3.62
CA ALA A 92 -6.19 -6.91 -4.93
C ALA A 92 -5.40 -6.26 -6.09
N PRO A 93 -5.23 -4.92 -6.17
CA PRO A 93 -4.47 -4.32 -7.26
C PRO A 93 -2.97 -4.69 -7.24
N LEU A 94 -2.35 -4.81 -6.06
CA LEU A 94 -0.94 -5.24 -5.97
C LEU A 94 -0.77 -6.73 -6.33
N GLY A 95 -1.73 -7.58 -5.93
CA GLY A 95 -1.77 -8.99 -6.28
C GLY A 95 -1.91 -9.21 -7.78
N ALA A 96 -2.80 -8.48 -8.45
CA ALA A 96 -2.94 -8.54 -9.91
C ALA A 96 -1.64 -8.14 -10.64
N ARG A 97 -0.93 -7.13 -10.14
CA ARG A 97 0.38 -6.74 -10.68
C ARG A 97 1.45 -7.81 -10.48
N LEU A 98 1.47 -8.44 -9.31
CA LEU A 98 2.41 -9.53 -9.01
C LEU A 98 2.12 -10.75 -9.90
N ALA A 99 0.85 -11.11 -10.06
CA ALA A 99 0.43 -12.20 -10.94
C ALA A 99 0.92 -12.00 -12.37
N ALA A 100 0.82 -10.78 -12.91
CA ALA A 100 1.34 -10.45 -14.24
C ALA A 100 2.87 -10.56 -14.37
N ALA A 101 3.62 -10.49 -13.27
CA ALA A 101 5.08 -10.62 -13.29
C ALA A 101 5.58 -12.06 -13.14
N VAL A 102 4.70 -12.99 -12.72
CA VAL A 102 5.02 -14.41 -12.53
C VAL A 102 4.29 -15.34 -13.50
N ALA A 103 3.41 -14.80 -14.34
CA ALA A 103 2.78 -15.51 -15.46
C ALA A 103 3.81 -15.75 -16.58
#